data_AF-A0A9P0MR09-F1
#
_entry.id   AF-A0A9P0MR09-F1
#
_cell.length_a   1.000
_cell.length_b   1.000
_cell.length_c   1.000
_cell.angle_alpha   90.00
_cell.angle_beta   90.00
_cell.angle_gamma   90.00
#
_symmetry.space_group_name_H-M   'P 1'
#
loop_
_entity.id
_entity.type
_entity.pdbx_description
1 polymer ?
#
loop_
_entity_poly.entity_id
_entity_poly.type
_entity_poly.pdbx_seq_one_letter_code
_entity_poly.pdbx_strand_id
1 'polypeptide(L)'
;MNTSELLSALIIASERAGNIARICRLDENLLSLLVQEKKDSEKNPSKTLSEALYSPVEVSSNIENDLPQLPNNLGVWIDPIDSTAEYIRGGLCMEQDFILSGLPCVTVLLGVFDMDSGNPLIGVINQPFYKEESNGSVSQSRISKYVV
;
A
#
# COMPACT_ATOMS: atom_id res chain seq x y z
N MET A 1 -15.13 18.43 -1.15
CA MET A 1 -14.17 17.82 -0.21
C MET A 1 -13.24 18.89 0.32
N ASN A 2 -13.13 19.07 1.63
CA ASN A 2 -12.12 19.97 2.22
C ASN A 2 -10.82 19.20 2.54
N THR A 3 -9.73 19.92 2.85
CA THR A 3 -8.41 19.30 3.10
C THR A 3 -8.41 18.29 4.24
N SER A 4 -9.24 18.48 5.27
CA SER A 4 -9.35 17.55 6.41
C SER A 4 -10.03 16.24 6.01
N GLU A 5 -11.10 16.32 5.22
CA GLU A 5 -11.77 15.15 4.64
C GLU A 5 -10.83 14.38 3.72
N LEU A 6 -10.09 15.08 2.86
CA LEU A 6 -9.14 14.47 1.95
C LEU A 6 -8.02 13.74 2.69
N LEU A 7 -7.41 14.39 3.69
CA LEU A 7 -6.38 13.77 4.53
C LEU A 7 -6.93 12.54 5.26
N SER A 8 -8.15 12.63 5.81
CA SER A 8 -8.80 11.50 6.49
C SER A 8 -9.03 10.33 5.56
N ALA A 9 -9.49 10.59 4.33
CA ALA A 9 -9.67 9.58 3.30
C ALA A 9 -8.34 8.90 2.92
N LEU A 10 -7.26 9.69 2.74
CA LEU A 10 -5.92 9.16 2.44
C LEU A 10 -5.37 8.29 3.59
N ILE A 11 -5.54 8.73 4.84
CA ILE A 11 -5.11 7.95 6.02
C ILE A 11 -5.87 6.61 6.04
N ILE A 12 -7.19 6.62 5.92
CA ILE A 12 -8.02 5.41 5.93
C ILE A 12 -7.65 4.48 4.78
N ALA A 13 -7.47 5.01 3.56
CA ALA A 13 -7.08 4.23 2.40
C ALA A 13 -5.70 3.60 2.58
N SER A 14 -4.71 4.38 3.06
CA SER A 14 -3.37 3.88 3.32
C SER A 14 -3.34 2.79 4.41
N GLU A 15 -4.18 2.90 5.45
CA GLU A 15 -4.26 1.88 6.50
C GLU A 15 -4.94 0.61 5.99
N ARG A 16 -5.97 0.72 5.16
CA ARG A 16 -6.60 -0.46 4.52
C ARG A 16 -5.60 -1.18 3.61
N ALA A 17 -4.85 -0.45 2.79
CA ALA A 17 -3.78 -1.01 1.97
C ALA A 17 -2.69 -1.67 2.84
N GLY A 18 -2.28 -1.00 3.93
CA GLY A 18 -1.34 -1.58 4.90
C GLY A 18 -1.86 -2.88 5.52
N ASN A 19 -3.13 -2.96 5.92
CA ASN A 19 -3.76 -4.18 6.41
C ASN A 19 -3.70 -5.32 5.38
N ILE A 20 -4.01 -5.03 4.12
CA ILE A 20 -3.94 -6.02 3.03
C ILE A 20 -2.50 -6.52 2.87
N ALA A 21 -1.51 -5.62 2.88
CA ALA A 21 -0.09 -6.00 2.82
C ALA A 21 0.29 -6.94 3.97
N ARG A 22 -0.17 -6.66 5.19
CA ARG A 22 0.09 -7.53 6.35
C ARG A 22 -0.55 -8.91 6.19
N ILE A 23 -1.78 -8.99 5.71
CA ILE A 23 -2.47 -10.27 5.45
C ILE A 23 -1.75 -11.06 4.36
N CYS A 24 -1.44 -10.43 3.22
CA CYS A 24 -0.71 -11.06 2.13
C CYS A 24 0.67 -11.56 2.55
N ARG A 25 1.32 -10.91 3.53
CA ARG A 25 2.62 -11.32 4.04
C ARG A 25 2.57 -12.52 4.98
N LEU A 26 1.45 -12.70 5.69
CA LEU A 26 1.22 -13.83 6.60
C LEU A 26 0.74 -15.09 5.87
N ASP A 27 0.12 -14.94 4.71
CA ASP A 27 -0.33 -16.05 3.88
C ASP A 27 0.72 -16.40 2.82
N GLU A 28 1.43 -17.52 3.02
CA GLU A 28 2.47 -18.01 2.10
C GLU A 28 1.96 -18.23 0.67
N ASN A 29 0.68 -18.60 0.49
CA ASN A 29 0.11 -18.75 -0.86
C ASN A 29 -0.01 -17.39 -1.53
N LEU A 30 -0.58 -16.39 -0.84
CA LEU A 30 -0.70 -15.02 -1.36
C LEU A 30 0.67 -14.40 -1.63
N LEU A 31 1.64 -14.60 -0.73
CA LEU A 31 3.00 -14.11 -0.90
C LEU A 31 3.66 -14.75 -2.12
N SER A 32 3.51 -16.06 -2.33
CA SER A 32 4.13 -16.76 -3.46
C SER A 32 3.68 -16.24 -4.82
N LEU A 33 2.46 -15.69 -4.92
CA LEU A 33 1.93 -15.08 -6.14
C LEU A 33 2.64 -13.76 -6.48
N LEU A 34 3.14 -13.05 -5.47
CA LEU A 34 3.90 -11.82 -5.62
C LEU A 34 5.36 -12.08 -6.03
N VAL A 35 5.87 -13.29 -5.76
CA VAL A 35 7.25 -13.72 -6.05
C VAL A 35 7.39 -14.33 -7.44
N GLN A 36 6.30 -14.55 -8.19
CA GLN A 36 6.39 -15.06 -9.55
C GLN A 36 7.14 -14.08 -10.46
N GLU A 37 8.42 -14.38 -10.68
CA GLU A 37 9.27 -13.67 -11.63
C GLU A 37 8.65 -13.79 -13.03
N LYS A 38 8.32 -12.64 -13.63
CA LYS A 38 7.75 -12.60 -14.99
C LYS A 38 8.76 -13.19 -15.98
N LYS A 39 8.57 -14.45 -16.39
CA LYS A 39 9.19 -14.95 -17.62
C LYS A 39 8.50 -14.28 -18.82
N ASP A 40 9.30 -13.83 -19.78
CA ASP A 40 8.92 -12.88 -20.84
C ASP A 40 7.68 -13.25 -21.69
N SER A 41 7.18 -14.49 -21.65
CA SER A 41 6.03 -14.94 -22.45
C SER A 41 4.66 -14.72 -21.80
N GLU A 42 4.57 -14.35 -20.52
CA GLU A 42 3.31 -14.27 -19.78
C GLU A 42 3.07 -12.87 -19.18
N LYS A 43 3.25 -11.82 -19.99
CA LYS A 43 3.01 -10.41 -19.62
C LYS A 43 1.51 -10.08 -19.38
N ASN A 44 0.80 -10.86 -18.57
CA ASN A 44 -0.50 -10.47 -17.98
C ASN A 44 -0.52 -10.77 -16.47
N PRO A 45 0.16 -9.95 -15.65
CA PRO A 45 0.29 -10.17 -14.20
C PRO A 45 -0.95 -9.82 -13.37
N SER A 46 -2.01 -9.26 -13.96
CA SER A 46 -3.24 -8.97 -13.21
C SER A 46 -4.12 -10.20 -12.97
N LYS A 47 -3.89 -11.31 -13.68
CA LYS A 47 -4.78 -12.47 -13.61
C LYS A 47 -4.56 -13.32 -12.36
N THR A 48 -3.32 -13.56 -11.93
CA THR A 48 -3.05 -14.56 -10.88
C THR A 48 -3.37 -14.08 -9.46
N LEU A 49 -3.19 -12.79 -9.17
CA LEU A 49 -3.61 -12.18 -7.90
C LEU A 49 -5.15 -12.09 -7.81
N SER A 50 -5.81 -11.68 -8.90
CA SER A 50 -7.27 -11.66 -8.96
C SER A 50 -7.86 -13.08 -8.94
N GLU A 51 -7.14 -14.07 -9.48
CA GLU A 51 -7.53 -15.48 -9.47
C GLU A 51 -7.40 -16.14 -8.11
N ALA A 52 -6.30 -15.92 -7.39
CA ALA A 52 -6.15 -16.43 -6.03
C ALA A 52 -7.03 -15.69 -5.01
N LEU A 53 -7.42 -14.46 -5.34
CA LEU A 53 -8.44 -13.69 -4.63
C LEU A 53 -9.85 -13.94 -5.18
N TYR A 54 -10.11 -14.98 -6.00
CA TYR A 54 -11.47 -15.43 -6.36
C TYR A 54 -12.23 -16.04 -5.16
N SER A 55 -12.39 -15.27 -4.08
CA SER A 55 -13.74 -15.06 -3.60
C SER A 55 -14.32 -13.99 -4.52
N PRO A 56 -15.51 -14.11 -5.11
CA PRO A 56 -16.15 -12.95 -5.70
C PRO A 56 -16.25 -11.91 -4.58
N VAL A 57 -15.32 -10.96 -4.55
CA VAL A 57 -15.58 -9.69 -3.94
C VAL A 57 -16.70 -9.18 -4.83
N GLU A 58 -17.93 -9.35 -4.36
CA GLU A 58 -19.03 -8.53 -4.81
C GLU A 58 -18.58 -7.11 -4.51
N VAL A 59 -17.81 -6.55 -5.44
CA VAL A 59 -17.63 -5.13 -5.61
C VAL A 59 -19.05 -4.69 -5.85
N SER A 60 -19.71 -4.28 -4.77
CA SER A 60 -21.06 -3.77 -4.84
C SER A 60 -21.09 -2.82 -6.02
N SER A 61 -22.12 -2.87 -6.85
CA SER A 61 -22.31 -1.92 -7.96
C SER A 61 -22.34 -0.45 -7.51
N ASN A 62 -22.16 -0.20 -6.21
CA ASN A 62 -22.19 1.06 -5.53
C ASN A 62 -20.79 1.51 -5.05
N ILE A 63 -19.69 0.81 -5.35
CA ILE A 63 -18.34 1.29 -4.97
C ILE A 63 -18.11 2.70 -5.51
N GLU A 64 -18.54 3.02 -6.73
CA GLU A 64 -18.46 4.38 -7.27
C GLU A 64 -19.22 5.42 -6.43
N ASN A 65 -20.33 5.02 -5.79
CA ASN A 65 -21.10 5.88 -4.89
C ASN A 65 -20.48 6.00 -3.49
N ASP A 66 -19.70 4.99 -3.07
CA ASP A 66 -19.00 4.97 -1.78
C ASP A 66 -17.59 5.58 -1.87
N LEU A 67 -17.06 5.79 -3.07
CA LEU A 67 -15.79 6.46 -3.30
C LEU A 67 -15.94 7.97 -3.09
N PRO A 68 -15.01 8.61 -2.34
CA PRO A 68 -15.02 10.06 -2.23
C PRO A 68 -14.82 10.67 -3.62
N GLN A 69 -15.78 11.49 -4.07
CA GLN A 69 -15.63 12.22 -5.33
C GLN A 69 -14.58 13.32 -5.14
N LEU A 70 -13.45 13.13 -5.82
CA LEU A 70 -12.41 14.14 -5.93
C LEU A 70 -12.85 15.23 -6.92
N PRO A 71 -12.48 16.51 -6.69
CA PRO A 71 -12.61 17.55 -7.70
C PRO A 71 -11.92 17.14 -9.00
N ASN A 72 -12.50 17.54 -10.14
CA ASN A 72 -12.05 17.14 -11.48
C ASN A 72 -10.62 17.56 -11.85
N ASN A 73 -10.01 18.50 -11.10
CA ASN A 73 -8.64 18.95 -11.30
C ASN A 73 -7.64 18.26 -10.36
N LEU A 74 -8.07 17.30 -9.53
CA LEU A 74 -7.18 16.56 -8.63
C LEU A 74 -6.89 15.16 -9.16
N GLY A 75 -5.62 14.80 -9.15
CA GLY A 75 -5.13 13.46 -9.44
C GLY A 75 -4.62 12.78 -8.17
N VAL A 76 -4.66 11.45 -8.14
CA VAL A 76 -4.08 10.64 -7.06
C VAL A 76 -2.91 9.83 -7.63
N TRP A 77 -1.76 9.88 -6.98
CA TRP A 77 -0.65 8.98 -7.23
C TRP A 77 -0.59 7.93 -6.12
N ILE A 78 -0.34 6.68 -6.50
CA ILE A 78 -0.37 5.53 -5.60
C ILE A 78 0.83 4.65 -5.91
N ASP A 79 1.62 4.33 -4.89
CA ASP A 79 2.51 3.18 -4.88
C ASP A 79 2.04 2.21 -3.79
N PRO A 80 1.37 1.10 -4.16
CA PRO A 80 0.78 0.19 -3.18
C PRO A 80 1.80 -0.46 -2.24
N ILE A 81 3.02 -0.73 -2.71
CA ILE A 81 4.13 -1.32 -1.95
C ILE A 81 5.44 -0.81 -2.55
N ASP A 82 6.00 0.23 -1.93
CA ASP A 82 7.38 0.63 -2.16
C ASP A 82 8.33 -0.30 -1.39
N SER A 83 9.54 -0.51 -1.92
CA SER A 83 10.50 -1.52 -1.47
C SER A 83 10.00 -2.97 -1.60
N THR A 84 9.40 -3.32 -2.75
CA THR A 84 8.87 -4.66 -3.04
C THR A 84 9.86 -5.81 -2.75
N ALA A 85 11.15 -5.60 -3.02
CA ALA A 85 12.18 -6.60 -2.74
C ALA A 85 12.32 -6.89 -1.24
N GLU A 86 12.25 -5.87 -0.40
CA GLU A 86 12.29 -6.00 1.06
C GLU A 86 11.00 -6.60 1.60
N TYR A 87 9.85 -6.27 0.99
CA TYR A 87 8.57 -6.89 1.32
C TYR A 87 8.58 -8.41 1.07
N ILE A 88 9.06 -8.83 -0.10
CA ILE A 88 9.19 -10.24 -0.48
C ILE A 88 10.20 -10.96 0.42
N ARG A 89 11.40 -10.40 0.58
CA ARG A 89 12.47 -11.00 1.39
C ARG A 89 12.06 -11.10 2.86
N GLY A 90 11.40 -10.07 3.37
CA GLY A 90 11.07 -9.91 4.77
C GLY A 90 12.29 -9.73 5.68
N GLY A 91 12.08 -9.99 6.97
CA GLY A 91 13.11 -9.88 8.02
C GLY A 91 13.43 -8.44 8.41
N LEU A 92 14.50 -8.29 9.19
CA LEU A 92 15.00 -7.02 9.71
C LEU A 92 16.53 -7.04 9.71
N CYS A 93 17.15 -6.10 9.01
CA CYS A 93 18.59 -5.87 9.05
C CYS A 93 18.88 -4.54 9.73
N MET A 94 19.62 -4.60 10.83
CA MET A 94 20.03 -3.45 11.63
C MET A 94 21.55 -3.36 11.68
N GLU A 95 22.08 -2.15 11.55
CA GLU A 95 23.45 -1.84 11.93
C GLU A 95 23.43 -0.76 13.01
N GLN A 96 23.96 -1.12 14.20
CA GLN A 96 23.78 -0.32 15.41
C GLN A 96 22.28 -0.10 15.69
N ASP A 97 21.80 1.14 15.55
CA ASP A 97 20.41 1.55 15.75
C ASP A 97 19.72 1.95 14.42
N PHE A 98 20.35 1.71 13.27
CA PHE A 98 19.80 2.04 11.96
C PHE A 98 19.19 0.82 11.28
N ILE A 99 17.96 0.97 10.79
CA ILE A 99 17.32 0.01 9.89
C ILE A 99 17.98 0.16 8.51
N LEU A 100 18.68 -0.89 8.07
CA LEU A 100 19.32 -0.92 6.75
C LEU A 100 18.43 -1.56 5.69
N SER A 101 17.69 -2.61 6.05
CA SER A 101 16.82 -3.34 5.13
C SER A 101 15.78 -4.18 5.87
N GLY A 102 14.83 -4.78 5.13
CA GLY A 102 13.77 -5.61 5.68
C GLY A 102 12.40 -4.94 5.72
N LEU A 103 11.43 -5.60 6.38
CA LEU A 103 10.03 -5.18 6.43
C LEU A 103 9.81 -3.73 6.90
N PRO A 104 10.57 -3.18 7.87
CA PRO A 104 10.37 -1.80 8.30
C PRO A 104 10.68 -0.73 7.23
N CYS A 105 11.38 -1.10 6.15
CA CYS A 105 11.61 -0.24 4.99
C CYS A 105 10.40 -0.16 4.04
N VAL A 106 9.46 -1.09 4.14
CA VAL A 106 8.30 -1.16 3.24
C VAL A 106 7.33 -0.03 3.54
N THR A 107 6.86 0.64 2.50
CA THR A 107 5.86 1.70 2.62
C THR A 107 4.71 1.54 1.63
N VAL A 108 3.55 2.10 1.99
CA VAL A 108 2.43 2.37 1.10
C VAL A 108 2.38 3.87 0.89
N LEU A 109 2.44 4.32 -0.37
CA LEU A 109 2.49 5.74 -0.73
C LEU A 109 1.20 6.14 -1.42
N LEU A 110 0.52 7.14 -0.86
CA LEU A 110 -0.61 7.78 -1.51
C LEU A 110 -0.37 9.29 -1.50
N GLY A 111 -0.71 9.96 -2.58
CA GLY A 111 -0.84 11.41 -2.51
C GLY A 111 -1.70 11.98 -3.61
N VAL A 112 -1.94 13.27 -3.50
CA VAL A 112 -2.85 14.03 -4.33
C VAL A 112 -2.07 15.21 -4.90
N PHE A 113 -2.28 15.46 -6.18
CA PHE A 113 -1.65 16.55 -6.91
C PHE A 113 -2.70 17.28 -7.73
N ASP A 114 -2.44 18.56 -8.00
CA ASP A 114 -3.23 19.35 -8.93
C ASP A 114 -2.82 19.00 -10.36
N MET A 115 -3.78 18.56 -11.18
CA MET A 115 -3.51 18.07 -12.53
C MET A 115 -3.17 19.18 -13.52
N ASP A 116 -3.63 20.41 -13.27
CA ASP A 116 -3.37 21.54 -14.14
C ASP A 116 -1.92 22.04 -14.01
N SER A 117 -1.42 22.12 -12.77
CA SER A 117 -0.07 22.60 -12.45
C SER A 117 0.98 21.49 -12.26
N GLY A 118 0.54 20.25 -12.00
CA GLY A 118 1.41 19.13 -11.63
C GLY A 118 1.96 19.19 -10.21
N ASN A 119 1.55 20.19 -9.41
CA ASN A 119 2.08 20.38 -8.06
C ASN A 119 1.48 19.38 -7.07
N PRO A 120 2.28 18.77 -6.17
CA PRO A 120 1.76 17.97 -5.09
C PRO A 120 1.00 18.85 -4.07
N LEU A 121 -0.10 18.33 -3.54
CA LEU A 121 -0.92 19.03 -2.54
C LEU A 121 -0.78 18.38 -1.17
N ILE A 122 -0.93 17.05 -1.11
CA ILE A 122 -0.91 16.29 0.14
C ILE A 122 -0.51 14.84 -0.11
N GLY A 123 0.16 14.22 0.85
CA GLY A 123 0.58 12.83 0.79
C GLY A 123 0.55 12.13 2.14
N VAL A 124 0.40 10.82 2.09
CA VAL A 124 0.46 9.91 3.23
C VAL A 124 1.44 8.81 2.91
N ILE A 125 2.37 8.57 3.84
CA ILE A 125 3.30 7.45 3.84
C ILE A 125 2.91 6.55 4.99
N ASN A 126 2.42 5.35 4.69
CA ASN A 126 2.15 4.34 5.70
C ASN A 126 3.28 3.30 5.72
N GLN A 127 3.91 3.09 6.87
CA GLN A 127 4.82 1.97 7.13
C GLN A 127 4.05 0.84 7.81
N PRO A 128 3.57 -0.18 7.06
CA PRO A 128 2.75 -1.25 7.61
C PRO A 128 3.48 -2.16 8.62
N PHE A 129 4.81 -2.24 8.57
CA PHE A 129 5.63 -3.12 9.39
C PHE A 129 6.62 -2.33 10.27
N TYR A 130 6.15 -1.24 10.89
CA TYR A 130 7.03 -0.33 11.65
C TYR A 130 7.54 -0.96 12.96
N LYS A 131 6.62 -1.61 13.69
CA LYS A 131 6.86 -2.62 14.74
C LYS A 131 7.55 -3.89 14.24
N GLU A 132 8.18 -4.73 15.06
CA GLU A 132 7.96 -6.19 15.06
C GLU A 132 7.56 -6.58 16.49
N GLU A 133 6.46 -7.32 16.67
CA GLU A 133 6.09 -7.84 17.99
C GLU A 133 6.97 -9.08 18.28
N SER A 134 7.40 -9.25 19.52
CA SER A 134 8.35 -10.29 19.96
C SER A 134 7.86 -11.74 19.79
N ASN A 135 6.62 -11.94 19.34
CA ASN A 135 5.99 -13.22 19.07
C ASN A 135 5.92 -13.59 17.57
N GLY A 136 6.51 -12.78 16.68
CA GLY A 136 6.48 -13.00 15.23
C GLY A 136 5.16 -12.64 14.54
N SER A 137 4.26 -11.92 15.23
CA SER A 137 3.03 -11.38 14.63
C SER A 137 3.18 -9.90 14.23
N VAL A 138 2.36 -9.47 13.27
CA VAL A 138 2.51 -8.17 12.60
C VAL A 138 2.10 -7.01 13.49
N SER A 139 2.74 -5.88 13.24
CA SER A 139 3.34 -5.06 14.25
C SER A 139 3.20 -3.61 13.83
N GLN A 140 2.12 -3.01 14.31
CA GLN A 140 1.73 -1.59 14.26
C GLN A 140 2.17 -0.77 13.03
N SER A 141 1.20 -0.22 12.30
CA SER A 141 1.48 0.76 11.26
C SER A 141 1.98 2.09 11.84
N ARG A 142 2.87 2.77 11.11
CA ARG A 142 3.18 4.19 11.34
C ARG A 142 2.79 4.99 10.11
N ILE A 143 1.84 5.89 10.28
CA ILE A 143 1.35 6.76 9.20
C ILE A 143 1.93 8.17 9.39
N SER A 144 2.70 8.61 8.39
CA SER A 144 3.23 9.97 8.29
C SER A 144 2.46 10.75 7.24
N LYS A 145 2.23 12.05 7.50
CA LYS A 145 1.52 12.95 6.58
C LYS A 145 2.44 14.07 6.12
N TYR A 146 2.29 14.46 4.86
CA TYR A 146 2.97 15.59 4.26
C TYR A 146 1.93 16.48 3.60
N VAL A 147 1.90 17.75 3.98
CA VAL A 147 1.12 18.79 3.32
C VAL A 147 2.14 19.73 2.70
N VAL A 148 2.01 20.01 1.40
CA VAL A 148 2.93 20.87 0.65
C VAL A 148 2.46 22.31 0.69
#